data_AF-A0A086B0Q2-F1
#
_entry.id   AF-A0A086B0Q2-F1
#
_cell.length_a   1.000
_cell.length_b   1.000
_cell.length_c   1.000
_cell.angle_alpha   90.00
_cell.angle_beta   90.00
_cell.angle_gamma   90.00
#
_symmetry.space_group_name_H-M   'P 1'
#
loop_
_entity.id
_entity.type
_entity.pdbx_description
1 polymer ?
#
loop_
_entity_poly.entity_id
_entity_poly.type
_entity_poly.pdbx_seq_one_letter_code
_entity_poly.pdbx_strand_id
1 'polypeptide(L)'
;MKKTVFFLLLAGALSAQKTEIIKLDKNIKDKNSRTKSLSLIDTRTDKDLGTLVYKGEPVQMKFGNEDLKNHIETWFADDNKARGNTDITILLEEVKISGFQNTGLAKVKIKVSSFINRGGKYFFINRYYNTLSFNSKLTPNIPREVSSSVSDVLSSFINESYSHTVLSTPIPEAELNNYEAILEKNIKWLTSSELTNGVYKDFRSLADQKPTKGYYADKNKKGKVIGIKDKNNLVVLNEEVYGYIENGKIYLLTPVGYLEVQKDDKGYYIVSSRQELFPKNNNTGAMVGAMAGGIVGALIGAAIDSGSKTGRNANTTLSHVYIDSLTGAYVFEK
;
A
#
# COMPACT_ATOMS: atom_id res chain seq x y z
N MET A 1 40.33 -9.62 -44.76
CA MET A 1 39.80 -8.26 -44.49
C MET A 1 38.27 -8.19 -44.41
N LYS A 2 37.49 -8.96 -45.21
CA LYS A 2 36.01 -8.92 -45.15
C LYS A 2 35.37 -9.44 -43.83
N LYS A 3 36.04 -10.34 -43.08
CA LYS A 3 35.52 -10.89 -41.82
C LYS A 3 35.72 -9.95 -40.61
N THR A 4 36.73 -9.07 -40.66
CA THR A 4 37.06 -8.15 -39.57
C THR A 4 36.12 -6.93 -39.54
N VAL A 5 35.65 -6.49 -40.72
CA VAL A 5 34.67 -5.39 -40.85
C VAL A 5 33.29 -5.79 -40.32
N PHE A 6 32.91 -7.07 -40.45
CA PHE A 6 31.64 -7.58 -39.94
C PHE A 6 31.58 -7.59 -38.40
N PHE A 7 32.72 -7.85 -37.74
CA PHE A 7 32.83 -7.82 -36.27
C PHE A 7 32.78 -6.39 -35.70
N LEU A 8 33.34 -5.42 -36.42
CA LEU A 8 33.28 -3.99 -36.05
C LEU A 8 31.89 -3.38 -36.27
N LEU A 9 31.12 -3.85 -37.25
CA LEU A 9 29.73 -3.44 -37.45
C LEU A 9 28.77 -4.04 -36.41
N LEU A 10 29.06 -5.25 -35.89
CA LEU A 10 28.29 -5.84 -34.79
C LEU A 10 28.54 -5.14 -33.44
N ALA A 11 29.76 -4.62 -33.23
CA ALA A 11 30.12 -3.88 -32.02
C ALA A 11 29.40 -2.51 -31.93
N GLY A 12 29.00 -1.91 -33.07
CA GLY A 12 28.25 -0.66 -33.12
C GLY A 12 26.73 -0.80 -32.87
N ALA A 13 26.20 -2.03 -32.84
CA ALA A 13 24.78 -2.29 -32.64
C ALA A 13 24.38 -2.52 -31.17
N LEU A 14 25.34 -2.56 -30.25
CA LEU A 14 25.08 -2.55 -28.81
C LEU A 14 24.81 -1.10 -28.39
N SER A 15 23.64 -0.56 -28.75
CA SER A 15 23.13 0.65 -28.14
C SER A 15 23.00 0.37 -26.64
N ALA A 16 23.91 0.92 -25.83
CA ALA A 16 23.89 0.75 -24.38
C ALA A 16 22.59 1.36 -23.85
N GLN A 17 21.59 0.52 -23.59
CA GLN A 17 20.32 0.96 -23.02
C GLN A 17 20.63 1.67 -21.69
N LYS A 18 20.20 2.94 -21.57
CA LYS A 18 20.38 3.70 -20.33
C LYS A 18 19.74 2.92 -19.19
N THR A 19 20.41 2.85 -18.06
CA THR A 19 19.92 2.13 -16.88
C THR A 19 19.83 3.10 -15.72
N GLU A 20 18.71 3.09 -15.00
CA GLU A 20 18.55 3.76 -13.72
C GLU A 20 18.49 2.69 -12.61
N ILE A 21 19.30 2.92 -11.58
CA ILE A 21 19.44 1.99 -10.46
C ILE A 21 18.58 2.47 -9.29
N ILE A 22 17.73 1.57 -8.80
CA ILE A 22 17.00 1.72 -7.54
C ILE A 22 17.97 1.46 -6.40
N LYS A 23 18.25 2.51 -5.62
CA LYS A 23 19.13 2.46 -4.45
C LYS A 23 18.29 2.23 -3.21
N LEU A 24 18.57 1.15 -2.48
CA LEU A 24 17.97 0.87 -1.18
C LEU A 24 18.90 1.41 -0.09
N ASP A 25 18.86 2.73 0.11
CA ASP A 25 19.81 3.48 0.97
C ASP A 25 19.10 4.35 2.02
N LYS A 26 17.77 4.22 2.13
CA LYS A 26 16.96 4.97 3.09
C LYS A 26 17.08 4.34 4.49
N ASN A 27 16.74 5.09 5.53
CA ASN A 27 16.80 4.57 6.90
C ASN A 27 15.70 3.52 7.16
N ILE A 28 16.09 2.34 7.63
CA ILE A 28 15.21 1.25 8.08
C ILE A 28 15.51 0.81 9.51
N LYS A 29 15.93 1.75 10.35
CA LYS A 29 16.30 1.48 11.74
C LYS A 29 15.06 1.11 12.57
N ASP A 30 15.09 -0.09 13.15
CA ASP A 30 14.18 -0.51 14.22
C ASP A 30 14.51 0.28 15.49
N LYS A 31 13.74 1.34 15.71
CA LYS A 31 13.88 2.25 16.86
C LYS A 31 13.74 1.55 18.21
N ASN A 32 13.06 0.40 18.25
CA ASN A 32 12.83 -0.37 19.47
C ASN A 32 13.81 -1.55 19.62
N SER A 33 14.64 -1.82 18.60
CA SER A 33 15.63 -2.90 18.58
C SER A 33 15.03 -4.27 18.97
N ARG A 34 13.82 -4.56 18.50
CA ARG A 34 13.10 -5.83 18.76
C ARG A 34 13.39 -6.87 17.69
N THR A 35 13.76 -6.42 16.50
CA THR A 35 14.05 -7.25 15.34
C THR A 35 15.46 -7.83 15.44
N LYS A 36 15.57 -9.14 15.31
CA LYS A 36 16.82 -9.90 15.30
C LYS A 36 17.41 -9.95 13.89
N SER A 37 16.57 -10.24 12.90
CA SER A 37 16.93 -10.32 11.49
C SER A 37 15.77 -9.90 10.60
N LEU A 38 16.11 -9.37 9.43
CA LEU A 38 15.20 -9.09 8.33
C LEU A 38 15.64 -9.91 7.11
N SER A 39 14.88 -10.94 6.73
CA SER A 39 15.15 -11.75 5.55
C SER A 39 14.24 -11.38 4.38
N LEU A 40 14.65 -11.70 3.15
CA LEU A 40 13.82 -11.52 1.95
C LEU A 40 13.53 -12.86 1.27
N ILE A 41 12.28 -13.03 0.84
CA ILE A 41 11.85 -14.03 -0.13
C ILE A 41 11.30 -13.27 -1.33
N ASP A 42 11.97 -13.39 -2.49
CA ASP A 42 11.56 -12.73 -3.73
C ASP A 42 10.80 -13.71 -4.64
N THR A 43 9.47 -13.63 -4.61
CA THR A 43 8.56 -14.55 -5.31
C THR A 43 8.10 -14.02 -6.67
N ARG A 44 8.59 -12.85 -7.08
CA ARG A 44 8.31 -12.30 -8.42
C ARG A 44 8.68 -13.32 -9.49
N THR A 45 7.73 -13.66 -10.35
CA THR A 45 7.96 -14.54 -11.52
C THR A 45 8.81 -13.85 -12.57
N ASP A 46 8.62 -12.54 -12.73
CA ASP A 46 9.41 -11.67 -13.60
C ASP A 46 10.29 -10.74 -12.77
N LYS A 47 11.62 -10.87 -12.92
CA LYS A 47 12.60 -10.01 -12.23
C LYS A 47 12.86 -8.70 -12.97
N ASP A 48 12.40 -8.56 -14.22
CA ASP A 48 12.47 -7.31 -14.95
C ASP A 48 11.47 -6.29 -14.39
N LEU A 49 12.01 -5.17 -13.89
CA LEU A 49 11.19 -4.08 -13.38
C LEU A 49 10.46 -3.34 -14.51
N GLY A 50 10.98 -3.37 -15.73
CA GLY A 50 10.46 -2.64 -16.88
C GLY A 50 11.29 -1.42 -17.28
N THR A 51 10.92 -0.82 -18.41
CA THR A 51 11.59 0.33 -19.02
C THR A 51 10.72 1.58 -18.98
N LEU A 52 11.33 2.73 -18.68
CA LEU A 52 10.73 4.05 -18.81
C LEU A 52 11.22 4.74 -20.10
N VAL A 53 10.45 5.68 -20.67
CA VAL A 53 10.97 6.61 -21.69
C VAL A 53 11.25 7.96 -21.03
N TYR A 54 12.48 8.43 -21.15
CA TYR A 54 12.91 9.73 -20.63
C TYR A 54 13.68 10.50 -21.70
N LYS A 55 13.18 11.69 -22.06
CA LYS A 55 13.74 12.53 -23.14
C LYS A 55 13.90 11.78 -24.47
N GLY A 56 12.91 10.95 -24.82
CA GLY A 56 12.89 10.16 -26.05
C GLY A 56 13.69 8.86 -25.99
N GLU A 57 14.43 8.61 -24.91
CA GLU A 57 15.30 7.44 -24.77
C GLU A 57 14.71 6.40 -23.80
N PRO A 58 14.81 5.10 -24.10
CA PRO A 58 14.46 4.05 -23.16
C PRO A 58 15.48 4.00 -22.00
N VAL A 59 14.97 3.95 -20.78
CA VAL A 59 15.72 3.82 -19.52
C VAL A 59 15.24 2.57 -18.80
N GLN A 60 16.06 1.54 -18.78
CA GLN A 60 15.80 0.30 -18.05
C GLN A 60 15.91 0.55 -16.54
N MET A 61 14.94 0.06 -15.77
CA MET A 61 14.97 0.16 -14.32
C MET A 61 15.49 -1.15 -13.72
N LYS A 62 16.41 -1.06 -12.76
CA LYS A 62 16.98 -2.24 -12.06
C LYS A 62 17.24 -1.95 -10.59
N PHE A 63 17.21 -2.98 -9.75
CA PHE A 63 17.82 -2.89 -8.43
C PHE A 63 19.35 -2.84 -8.54
N GLY A 64 20.01 -2.21 -7.57
CA GLY A 64 21.48 -2.06 -7.57
C GLY A 64 22.26 -3.35 -7.37
N ASN A 65 21.61 -4.40 -6.87
CA ASN A 65 22.19 -5.72 -6.68
C ASN A 65 21.22 -6.78 -7.19
N GLU A 66 21.70 -7.73 -8.00
CA GLU A 66 20.91 -8.85 -8.49
C GLU A 66 20.56 -9.83 -7.37
N ASP A 67 21.44 -9.95 -6.35
CA ASP A 67 21.15 -10.64 -5.11
C ASP A 67 20.43 -9.70 -4.13
N LEU A 68 19.15 -9.49 -4.42
CA LEU A 68 18.30 -8.60 -3.63
C LEU A 68 18.16 -9.07 -2.17
N LYS A 69 18.23 -10.39 -1.94
CA LYS A 69 18.14 -10.96 -0.59
C LYS A 69 19.33 -10.51 0.26
N ASN A 70 20.55 -10.75 -0.22
CA ASN A 70 21.74 -10.30 0.50
C ASN A 70 21.79 -8.78 0.62
N HIS A 71 21.28 -8.05 -0.38
CA HIS A 71 21.24 -6.59 -0.32
C HIS A 71 20.33 -6.08 0.81
N ILE A 72 19.11 -6.60 0.96
CA ILE A 72 18.18 -6.21 2.04
C ILE A 72 18.69 -6.66 3.41
N GLU A 73 19.24 -7.87 3.51
CA GLU A 73 19.81 -8.38 4.77
C GLU A 73 21.01 -7.54 5.24
N THR A 74 21.85 -7.09 4.30
CA THR A 74 22.98 -6.18 4.57
C THR A 74 22.48 -4.79 4.97
N TRP A 75 21.50 -4.25 4.23
CA TRP A 75 20.88 -2.95 4.55
C TRP A 75 20.32 -2.93 5.98
N PHE A 76 19.63 -4.01 6.40
CA PHE A 76 19.16 -4.14 7.77
C PHE A 76 20.31 -4.20 8.78
N ALA A 77 21.34 -5.00 8.52
CA ALA A 77 22.50 -5.14 9.39
C ALA A 77 23.31 -3.83 9.53
N ASP A 78 23.31 -3.00 8.50
CA ASP A 78 23.95 -1.70 8.51
C ASP A 78 23.23 -0.69 9.39
N ASP A 79 21.89 -0.62 9.28
CA ASP A 79 21.07 0.31 10.06
C ASP A 79 20.79 -0.16 11.49
N ASN A 80 20.91 -1.46 11.78
CA ASN A 80 20.50 -2.08 13.05
C ASN A 80 21.65 -2.82 13.74
N LYS A 81 22.47 -2.06 14.48
CA LYS A 81 23.59 -2.60 15.29
C LYS A 81 23.12 -3.30 16.56
N ALA A 82 22.07 -2.78 17.21
CA ALA A 82 21.40 -3.47 18.30
C ALA A 82 20.27 -4.33 17.72
N ARG A 83 20.17 -5.58 18.19
CA ARG A 83 19.25 -6.59 17.66
C ARG A 83 18.44 -7.20 18.79
N GLY A 84 17.17 -7.47 18.51
CA GLY A 84 16.26 -8.15 19.44
C GLY A 84 16.18 -9.65 19.17
N ASN A 85 14.97 -10.20 19.29
CA ASN A 85 14.70 -11.64 19.21
C ASN A 85 13.64 -12.02 18.17
N THR A 86 13.14 -11.06 17.40
CA THR A 86 12.09 -11.29 16.41
C THR A 86 12.69 -11.43 15.01
N ASP A 87 12.48 -12.57 14.36
CA ASP A 87 12.89 -12.76 12.97
C ASP A 87 11.74 -12.29 12.05
N ILE A 88 11.98 -11.25 11.24
CA ILE A 88 11.02 -10.73 10.25
C ILE A 88 11.42 -11.21 8.86
N THR A 89 10.44 -11.62 8.07
CA THR A 89 10.60 -11.96 6.65
C THR A 89 9.75 -11.04 5.80
N ILE A 90 10.38 -10.45 4.77
CA ILE A 90 9.74 -9.70 3.71
C ILE A 90 9.50 -10.64 2.53
N LEU A 91 8.29 -10.63 2.00
CA LEU A 91 7.88 -11.33 0.79
C LEU A 91 7.70 -10.29 -0.31
N LEU A 92 8.60 -10.26 -1.29
CA LEU A 92 8.50 -9.37 -2.44
C LEU A 92 7.75 -10.09 -3.56
N GLU A 93 6.51 -9.67 -3.80
CA GLU A 93 5.58 -10.34 -4.70
C GLU A 93 5.51 -9.65 -6.07
N GLU A 94 5.62 -8.32 -6.11
CA GLU A 94 5.55 -7.55 -7.34
C GLU A 94 6.32 -6.22 -7.23
N VAL A 95 7.12 -5.92 -8.25
CA VAL A 95 7.60 -4.56 -8.56
C VAL A 95 7.63 -4.45 -10.07
N LYS A 96 6.62 -3.81 -10.65
CA LYS A 96 6.50 -3.67 -12.10
C LYS A 96 6.23 -2.23 -12.50
N ILE A 97 7.04 -1.78 -13.44
CA ILE A 97 7.00 -0.45 -14.02
C ILE A 97 6.42 -0.57 -15.42
N SER A 98 5.36 0.17 -15.67
CA SER A 98 4.55 0.06 -16.88
C SER A 98 4.07 1.42 -17.37
N GLY A 99 3.58 1.45 -18.62
CA GLY A 99 2.94 2.60 -19.22
C GLY A 99 3.91 3.50 -19.98
N PHE A 100 4.10 3.26 -21.29
CA PHE A 100 4.89 4.17 -22.12
C PHE A 100 4.36 4.44 -23.53
N GLN A 101 4.71 5.66 -23.94
CA GLN A 101 4.55 6.38 -25.20
C GLN A 101 3.26 7.22 -25.38
N ASN A 102 2.06 6.66 -25.21
CA ASN A 102 0.85 7.39 -25.63
C ASN A 102 0.17 8.25 -24.54
N THR A 103 0.31 7.89 -23.26
CA THR A 103 -0.40 8.57 -22.16
C THR A 103 0.43 9.62 -21.43
N GLY A 104 1.76 9.53 -21.50
CA GLY A 104 2.66 10.32 -20.65
C GLY A 104 2.58 9.97 -19.16
N LEU A 105 2.02 8.80 -18.81
CA LEU A 105 1.90 8.34 -17.42
C LEU A 105 2.71 7.06 -17.22
N ALA A 106 3.72 7.13 -16.35
CA ALA A 106 4.44 5.96 -15.86
C ALA A 106 3.73 5.42 -14.61
N LYS A 107 3.59 4.11 -14.51
CA LYS A 107 2.94 3.42 -13.40
C LYS A 107 3.91 2.46 -12.75
N VAL A 108 3.91 2.42 -11.43
CA VAL A 108 4.77 1.53 -10.63
C VAL A 108 3.86 0.75 -9.70
N LYS A 109 3.65 -0.53 -10.01
CA LYS A 109 2.88 -1.45 -9.19
C LYS A 109 3.83 -2.17 -8.25
N ILE A 110 3.53 -2.14 -6.95
CA ILE A 110 4.33 -2.75 -5.90
C ILE A 110 3.39 -3.60 -5.04
N LYS A 111 3.81 -4.84 -4.78
CA LYS A 111 3.20 -5.74 -3.81
C LYS A 111 4.30 -6.35 -2.95
N VAL A 112 4.27 -6.06 -1.66
CA VAL A 112 5.22 -6.55 -0.67
C VAL A 112 4.51 -6.81 0.65
N SER A 113 4.83 -7.92 1.28
CA SER A 113 4.21 -8.39 2.52
C SER A 113 5.26 -8.73 3.57
N SER A 114 4.90 -8.66 4.84
CA SER A 114 5.83 -8.91 5.94
C SER A 114 5.24 -9.86 6.96
N PHE A 115 6.12 -10.68 7.54
CA PHE A 115 5.75 -11.78 8.42
C PHE A 115 6.76 -11.88 9.56
N ILE A 116 6.30 -12.30 10.75
CA ILE A 116 7.19 -12.85 11.76
C ILE A 116 7.39 -14.34 11.45
N ASN A 117 8.64 -14.79 11.38
CA ASN A 117 8.97 -16.21 11.32
C ASN A 117 9.24 -16.74 12.74
N ARG A 118 8.48 -17.76 13.15
CA ARG A 118 8.73 -18.49 14.40
C ARG A 118 8.80 -19.98 14.11
N GLY A 119 10.02 -20.48 13.94
CA GLY A 119 10.27 -21.91 13.71
C GLY A 119 9.61 -22.45 12.44
N GLY A 120 9.72 -21.71 11.32
CA GLY A 120 9.17 -22.12 10.02
C GLY A 120 7.68 -21.84 9.84
N LYS A 121 7.05 -21.15 10.80
CA LYS A 121 5.68 -20.64 10.70
C LYS A 121 5.71 -19.13 10.55
N TYR A 122 5.00 -18.65 9.55
CA TYR A 122 4.92 -17.24 9.19
C TYR A 122 3.62 -16.65 9.72
N PHE A 123 3.72 -15.52 10.40
CA PHE A 123 2.57 -14.80 10.94
C PHE A 123 2.52 -13.41 10.31
N PHE A 124 1.45 -13.12 9.58
CA PHE A 124 1.32 -11.89 8.81
C PHE A 124 1.36 -10.64 9.70
N ILE A 125 2.12 -9.63 9.26
CA ILE A 125 2.26 -8.34 9.93
C ILE A 125 1.53 -7.26 9.13
N ASN A 126 1.97 -7.03 7.88
CA ASN A 126 1.44 -5.97 7.03
C ASN A 126 1.66 -6.30 5.55
N ARG A 127 0.97 -5.55 4.67
CA ARG A 127 1.12 -5.60 3.22
C ARG A 127 1.00 -4.21 2.63
N TYR A 128 1.93 -3.89 1.73
CA TYR A 128 1.75 -2.81 0.76
C TYR A 128 1.36 -3.40 -0.59
N TYR A 129 0.17 -3.02 -1.08
CA TYR A 129 -0.26 -3.38 -2.41
C TYR A 129 -0.86 -2.16 -3.11
N ASN A 130 -0.12 -1.57 -4.04
CA ASN A 130 -0.58 -0.34 -4.71
C ASN A 130 0.09 -0.07 -6.05
N THR A 131 -0.53 0.82 -6.82
CA THR A 131 0.05 1.41 -8.02
C THR A 131 0.31 2.90 -7.79
N LEU A 132 1.56 3.33 -7.96
CA LEU A 132 1.95 4.73 -8.03
C LEU A 132 1.88 5.21 -9.49
N SER A 133 1.45 6.45 -9.70
CA SER A 133 1.33 7.04 -11.03
C SER A 133 2.12 8.35 -11.12
N PHE A 134 3.00 8.45 -12.12
CA PHE A 134 3.90 9.58 -12.36
C PHE A 134 3.59 10.21 -13.72
N ASN A 135 3.41 11.53 -13.76
CA ASN A 135 3.17 12.24 -15.00
C ASN A 135 4.49 12.74 -15.59
N SER A 136 4.85 12.21 -16.76
CA SER A 136 6.13 12.52 -17.40
C SER A 136 6.29 13.99 -17.79
N LYS A 137 5.19 14.72 -17.97
CA LYS A 137 5.20 16.15 -18.27
C LYS A 137 5.43 17.02 -17.04
N LEU A 138 5.09 16.51 -15.86
CA LEU A 138 5.18 17.25 -14.59
C LEU A 138 6.36 16.81 -13.71
N THR A 139 7.02 15.70 -14.07
CA THR A 139 8.14 15.13 -13.34
C THR A 139 9.45 15.32 -14.14
N PRO A 140 10.33 16.26 -13.74
CA PRO A 140 11.52 16.61 -14.53
C PRO A 140 12.51 15.47 -14.77
N ASN A 141 12.61 14.50 -13.84
CA ASN A 141 13.46 13.31 -13.96
C ASN A 141 12.71 12.07 -13.45
N ILE A 142 11.83 11.52 -14.29
CA ILE A 142 10.93 10.40 -13.92
C ILE A 142 11.71 9.17 -13.48
N PRO A 143 12.79 8.72 -14.16
CA PRO A 143 13.54 7.55 -13.70
C PRO A 143 14.03 7.69 -12.26
N ARG A 144 14.62 8.84 -11.93
CA ARG A 144 15.09 9.12 -10.58
C ARG A 144 13.96 9.21 -9.56
N GLU A 145 12.84 9.84 -9.93
CA GLU A 145 11.66 9.96 -9.05
C GLU A 145 11.03 8.59 -8.76
N VAL A 146 10.89 7.75 -9.79
CA VAL A 146 10.43 6.36 -9.65
C VAL A 146 11.37 5.57 -8.77
N SER A 147 12.68 5.68 -9.02
CA SER A 147 13.73 5.04 -8.22
C SER A 147 13.63 5.44 -6.74
N SER A 148 13.56 6.74 -6.44
CA SER A 148 13.38 7.22 -5.06
C SER A 148 12.07 6.71 -4.46
N SER A 149 10.96 6.76 -5.20
CA SER A 149 9.65 6.37 -4.68
C SER A 149 9.59 4.88 -4.32
N VAL A 150 10.20 4.00 -5.12
CA VAL A 150 10.29 2.56 -4.79
C VAL A 150 11.11 2.37 -3.50
N SER A 151 12.24 3.08 -3.38
CA SER A 151 13.07 3.03 -2.17
C SER A 151 12.33 3.57 -0.93
N ASP A 152 11.59 4.67 -1.08
CA ASP A 152 10.78 5.27 -0.02
C ASP A 152 9.63 4.35 0.41
N VAL A 153 8.95 3.68 -0.53
CA VAL A 153 7.92 2.68 -0.22
C VAL A 153 8.52 1.50 0.55
N LEU A 154 9.60 0.89 0.05
CA LEU A 154 10.19 -0.29 0.67
C LEU A 154 10.73 0.03 2.07
N SER A 155 11.41 1.16 2.24
CA SER A 155 11.91 1.58 3.55
C SER A 155 10.79 1.90 4.55
N SER A 156 9.74 2.60 4.12
CA SER A 156 8.57 2.88 4.97
C SER A 156 7.87 1.59 5.39
N PHE A 157 7.65 0.69 4.44
CA PHE A 157 7.06 -0.63 4.68
C PHE A 157 7.87 -1.47 5.68
N ILE A 158 9.19 -1.50 5.55
CA ILE A 158 10.07 -2.20 6.50
C ILE A 158 9.95 -1.58 7.90
N ASN A 159 10.02 -0.25 8.01
CA ASN A 159 9.90 0.44 9.29
C ASN A 159 8.57 0.16 10.00
N GLU A 160 7.49 0.11 9.24
CA GLU A 160 6.15 -0.22 9.73
C GLU A 160 6.04 -1.67 10.20
N SER A 161 6.74 -2.58 9.53
CA SER A 161 6.74 -4.01 9.89
C SER A 161 7.29 -4.25 11.31
N TYR A 162 8.03 -3.31 11.90
CA TYR A 162 8.52 -3.41 13.28
C TYR A 162 7.46 -3.14 14.36
N SER A 163 6.37 -2.46 14.02
CA SER A 163 5.39 -1.95 15.00
C SER A 163 3.96 -2.47 14.81
N HIS A 164 3.65 -3.10 13.68
CA HIS A 164 2.30 -3.57 13.37
C HIS A 164 1.87 -4.79 14.18
N THR A 165 0.55 -4.92 14.35
CA THR A 165 -0.05 -6.07 15.05
C THR A 165 -0.04 -7.29 14.14
N VAL A 166 0.40 -8.41 14.70
CA VAL A 166 0.54 -9.68 13.99
C VAL A 166 -0.78 -10.43 13.97
N LEU A 167 -1.17 -10.96 12.81
CA LEU A 167 -2.29 -11.91 12.72
C LEU A 167 -1.86 -13.28 13.28
N SER A 168 -2.72 -13.86 14.12
CA SER A 168 -2.40 -15.09 14.86
C SER A 168 -2.42 -16.37 14.01
N THR A 169 -2.97 -16.32 12.80
CA THR A 169 -3.04 -17.47 11.88
C THR A 169 -1.63 -17.82 11.40
N PRO A 170 -1.11 -19.02 11.72
CA PRO A 170 0.19 -19.45 11.21
C PRO A 170 0.07 -19.89 9.75
N ILE A 171 1.04 -19.49 8.93
CA ILE A 171 1.18 -19.89 7.53
C ILE A 171 2.44 -20.77 7.40
N PRO A 172 2.32 -22.01 6.92
CA PRO A 172 3.47 -22.84 6.58
C PRO A 172 4.30 -22.20 5.45
N GLU A 173 5.62 -22.39 5.47
CA GLU A 173 6.51 -21.87 4.41
C GLU A 173 6.08 -22.26 2.99
N ALA A 174 5.69 -23.52 2.79
CA ALA A 174 5.22 -24.03 1.50
C ALA A 174 3.94 -23.34 0.98
N GLU A 175 3.16 -22.74 1.87
CA GLU A 175 1.91 -22.04 1.56
C GLU A 175 2.09 -20.52 1.52
N LEU A 176 3.32 -20.02 1.69
CA LEU A 176 3.57 -18.58 1.80
C LEU A 176 3.19 -17.81 0.52
N ASN A 177 3.18 -18.47 -0.65
CA ASN A 177 2.68 -17.87 -1.90
C ASN A 177 1.14 -17.78 -1.96
N ASN A 178 0.42 -18.50 -1.09
CA ASN A 178 -1.04 -18.57 -1.04
C ASN A 178 -1.59 -18.08 0.32
N TYR A 179 -0.78 -17.31 1.05
CA TYR A 179 -1.11 -16.86 2.40
C TYR A 179 -2.43 -16.07 2.47
N GLU A 180 -2.76 -15.31 1.43
CA GLU A 180 -3.97 -14.48 1.37
C GLU A 180 -5.23 -15.33 1.51
N ALA A 181 -5.34 -16.39 0.70
CA ALA A 181 -6.47 -17.31 0.74
C ALA A 181 -6.59 -18.04 2.08
N ILE A 182 -5.48 -18.24 2.79
CA ILE A 182 -5.48 -18.82 4.14
C ILE A 182 -5.99 -17.81 5.16
N LEU A 183 -5.51 -16.57 5.10
CA LEU A 183 -5.88 -15.52 6.05
C LEU A 183 -7.32 -15.07 5.87
N GLU A 184 -7.78 -14.86 4.63
CA GLU A 184 -9.14 -14.38 4.33
C GLU A 184 -10.24 -15.31 4.86
N LYS A 185 -9.99 -16.63 4.90
CA LYS A 185 -10.91 -17.61 5.52
C LYS A 185 -11.15 -17.36 7.01
N ASN A 186 -10.25 -16.65 7.67
CA ASN A 186 -10.35 -16.32 9.10
C ASN A 186 -10.84 -14.90 9.34
N ILE A 187 -11.16 -14.14 8.29
CA ILE A 187 -11.60 -12.76 8.37
C ILE A 187 -13.14 -12.73 8.31
N LYS A 188 -13.77 -12.28 9.40
CA LYS A 188 -15.22 -12.42 9.59
C LYS A 188 -16.03 -11.53 8.65
N TRP A 189 -15.59 -10.32 8.33
CA TRP A 189 -16.35 -9.47 7.40
C TRP A 189 -16.39 -10.02 5.96
N LEU A 190 -15.49 -10.96 5.62
CA LEU A 190 -15.47 -11.65 4.33
C LEU A 190 -16.28 -12.96 4.35
N THR A 191 -16.37 -13.61 5.51
CA THR A 191 -16.88 -14.98 5.64
C THR A 191 -18.23 -15.08 6.34
N SER A 192 -18.62 -14.06 7.11
CA SER A 192 -19.92 -14.03 7.79
C SER A 192 -21.06 -13.87 6.78
N SER A 193 -22.14 -14.63 6.98
CA SER A 193 -23.38 -14.47 6.22
C SER A 193 -24.09 -13.15 6.47
N GLU A 194 -23.90 -12.58 7.66
CA GLU A 194 -24.47 -11.30 8.07
C GLU A 194 -23.41 -10.45 8.77
N LEU A 195 -23.42 -9.16 8.47
CA LEU A 195 -22.51 -8.19 9.09
C LEU A 195 -23.15 -7.58 10.34
N THR A 196 -22.35 -7.41 11.39
CA THR A 196 -22.83 -6.86 12.66
C THR A 196 -22.95 -5.34 12.54
N ASN A 197 -24.17 -4.81 12.68
CA ASN A 197 -24.39 -3.37 12.67
C ASN A 197 -23.66 -2.68 13.83
N GLY A 198 -23.18 -1.46 13.60
CA GLY A 198 -22.52 -0.64 14.61
C GLY A 198 -21.34 0.16 14.08
N VAL A 199 -20.70 0.92 14.97
CA VAL A 199 -19.55 1.78 14.64
C VAL A 199 -18.25 1.03 14.88
N TYR A 200 -17.30 1.18 13.96
CA TYR A 200 -15.98 0.56 14.01
C TYR A 200 -14.93 1.68 14.06
N LYS A 201 -14.02 1.61 15.04
CA LYS A 201 -12.96 2.63 15.23
C LYS A 201 -11.69 2.32 14.43
N ASP A 202 -11.52 1.07 14.02
CA ASP A 202 -10.37 0.60 13.23
C ASP A 202 -10.75 -0.57 12.33
N PHE A 203 -9.91 -0.86 11.33
CA PHE A 203 -10.12 -1.98 10.42
C PHE A 203 -10.10 -3.34 11.13
N ARG A 204 -9.32 -3.51 12.20
CA ARG A 204 -9.23 -4.80 12.91
C ARG A 204 -10.56 -5.17 13.57
N SER A 205 -11.24 -4.19 14.15
CA SER A 205 -12.56 -4.32 14.74
C SER A 205 -13.61 -4.69 13.68
N LEU A 206 -13.52 -4.10 12.48
CA LEU A 206 -14.34 -4.47 11.33
C LEU A 206 -14.05 -5.89 10.89
N ALA A 207 -12.77 -6.23 10.75
CA ALA A 207 -12.31 -7.54 10.31
C ALA A 207 -12.80 -8.67 11.24
N ASP A 208 -12.87 -8.38 12.54
CA ASP A 208 -13.38 -9.27 13.58
C ASP A 208 -14.90 -9.19 13.80
N GLN A 209 -15.61 -8.31 13.08
CA GLN A 209 -17.05 -8.04 13.29
C GLN A 209 -17.37 -7.72 14.77
N LYS A 210 -16.55 -6.86 15.38
CA LYS A 210 -16.68 -6.38 16.76
C LYS A 210 -16.89 -4.86 16.79
N PRO A 211 -18.12 -4.36 16.56
CA PRO A 211 -18.38 -2.93 16.65
C PRO A 211 -18.14 -2.41 18.07
N THR A 212 -17.75 -1.15 18.16
CA THR A 212 -17.50 -0.48 19.43
C THR A 212 -18.83 -0.16 20.12
N LYS A 213 -19.01 -0.66 21.34
CA LYS A 213 -20.25 -0.48 22.10
C LYS A 213 -20.44 0.98 22.52
N GLY A 214 -21.69 1.44 22.50
CA GLY A 214 -22.06 2.78 22.96
C GLY A 214 -21.75 3.89 21.94
N TYR A 215 -21.61 3.53 20.66
CA TYR A 215 -21.44 4.47 19.56
C TYR A 215 -22.53 4.22 18.50
N TYR A 216 -23.04 5.28 17.89
CA TYR A 216 -24.08 5.19 16.86
C TYR A 216 -23.92 6.27 15.78
N ALA A 217 -24.46 6.00 14.59
CA ALA A 217 -24.46 6.93 13.48
C ALA A 217 -25.51 8.04 13.70
N ASP A 218 -25.06 9.29 13.75
CA ASP A 218 -25.92 10.47 13.87
C ASP A 218 -26.49 10.84 12.49
N LYS A 219 -27.80 11.05 12.41
CA LYS A 219 -28.51 11.27 11.15
C LYS A 219 -29.20 12.62 11.13
N ASN A 220 -29.19 13.26 9.96
CA ASN A 220 -30.02 14.44 9.74
C ASN A 220 -31.50 14.06 9.53
N LYS A 221 -32.38 15.08 9.43
CA LYS A 221 -33.82 14.90 9.19
C LYS A 221 -34.18 14.10 7.92
N LYS A 222 -33.23 13.94 6.98
CA LYS A 222 -33.39 13.16 5.75
C LYS A 222 -32.84 11.74 5.86
N GLY A 223 -32.43 11.30 7.05
CA GLY A 223 -31.85 9.98 7.29
C GLY A 223 -30.40 9.81 6.84
N LYS A 224 -29.74 10.86 6.35
CA LYS A 224 -28.33 10.80 5.95
C LYS A 224 -27.44 10.88 7.20
N VAL A 225 -26.48 9.97 7.32
CA VAL A 225 -25.46 10.00 8.38
C VAL A 225 -24.57 11.24 8.19
N ILE A 226 -24.45 12.02 9.26
CA ILE A 226 -23.68 13.27 9.31
C ILE A 226 -22.51 13.20 10.29
N GLY A 227 -22.43 12.15 11.12
CA GLY A 227 -21.35 11.94 12.07
C GLY A 227 -21.58 10.70 12.94
N ILE A 228 -20.71 10.50 13.93
CA ILE A 228 -20.87 9.49 14.98
C ILE A 228 -21.05 10.19 16.32
N LYS A 229 -21.93 9.65 17.16
CA LYS A 229 -22.10 10.06 18.56
C LYS A 229 -21.81 8.91 19.50
N ASP A 230 -21.35 9.25 20.71
CA ASP A 230 -21.23 8.31 21.82
C ASP A 230 -22.56 8.15 22.58
N LYS A 231 -22.56 7.30 23.60
CA LYS A 231 -23.70 7.02 24.49
C LYS A 231 -24.21 8.25 25.26
N ASN A 232 -23.42 9.31 25.36
CA ASN A 232 -23.76 10.57 26.02
C ASN A 232 -24.24 11.62 25.01
N ASN A 233 -24.45 11.25 23.74
CA ASN A 233 -24.80 12.10 22.61
C ASN A 233 -23.73 13.14 22.24
N LEU A 234 -22.47 12.92 22.62
CA LEU A 234 -21.34 13.76 22.23
C LEU A 234 -20.82 13.34 20.86
N VAL A 235 -20.48 14.33 20.04
CA VAL A 235 -19.88 14.09 18.71
C VAL A 235 -18.49 13.51 18.90
N VAL A 236 -18.22 12.41 18.20
CA VAL A 236 -16.94 11.73 18.20
C VAL A 236 -16.08 12.29 17.08
N LEU A 237 -14.79 12.49 17.36
CA LEU A 237 -13.84 12.97 16.37
C LEU A 237 -13.69 11.98 15.23
N ASN A 238 -13.58 12.48 14.00
CA ASN A 238 -13.49 11.67 12.80
C ASN A 238 -12.23 10.79 12.79
N GLU A 239 -11.13 11.28 13.38
CA GLU A 239 -9.86 10.56 13.52
C GLU A 239 -9.98 9.30 14.40
N GLU A 240 -11.06 9.20 15.18
CA GLU A 240 -11.36 8.03 16.01
C GLU A 240 -12.29 7.01 15.34
N VAL A 241 -12.75 7.28 14.11
CA VAL A 241 -13.76 6.48 13.43
C VAL A 241 -13.19 5.92 12.14
N TYR A 242 -13.31 4.60 11.96
CA TYR A 242 -12.99 3.95 10.69
C TYR A 242 -14.21 3.91 9.77
N GLY A 243 -15.37 3.57 10.33
CA GLY A 243 -16.60 3.45 9.58
C GLY A 243 -17.74 2.90 10.43
N TYR A 244 -18.85 2.58 9.78
CA TYR A 244 -19.99 1.93 10.42
C TYR A 244 -20.62 0.90 9.49
N ILE A 245 -21.37 -0.03 10.08
CA ILE A 245 -22.25 -0.94 9.36
C ILE A 245 -23.69 -0.62 9.73
N GLU A 246 -24.52 -0.44 8.72
CA GLU A 246 -25.96 -0.27 8.87
C GLU A 246 -26.70 -1.08 7.82
N ASN A 247 -27.69 -1.88 8.24
CA ASN A 247 -28.48 -2.76 7.38
C ASN A 247 -27.60 -3.68 6.51
N GLY A 248 -26.52 -4.21 7.10
CA GLY A 248 -25.58 -5.10 6.40
C GLY A 248 -24.68 -4.41 5.37
N LYS A 249 -24.70 -3.07 5.29
CA LYS A 249 -23.84 -2.30 4.38
C LYS A 249 -22.72 -1.61 5.15
N ILE A 250 -21.50 -1.70 4.63
CA ILE A 250 -20.31 -1.07 5.21
C ILE A 250 -20.17 0.33 4.65
N TYR A 251 -19.92 1.31 5.52
CA TYR A 251 -19.65 2.69 5.17
C TYR A 251 -18.31 3.11 5.78
N LEU A 252 -17.33 3.47 4.96
CA LEU A 252 -16.02 3.93 5.41
C LEU A 252 -15.99 5.44 5.53
N LEU A 253 -15.37 5.93 6.60
CA LEU A 253 -15.08 7.35 6.74
C LEU A 253 -13.94 7.75 5.80
N THR A 254 -14.16 8.79 5.01
CA THR A 254 -13.17 9.35 4.06
C THR A 254 -13.15 10.87 4.17
N PRO A 255 -12.17 11.58 3.57
CA PRO A 255 -12.14 13.05 3.60
C PRO A 255 -13.37 13.70 2.95
N VAL A 256 -14.09 12.96 2.09
CA VAL A 256 -15.32 13.42 1.43
C VAL A 256 -16.59 12.89 2.11
N GLY A 257 -16.47 12.34 3.32
CA GLY A 257 -17.56 11.78 4.10
C GLY A 257 -17.63 10.24 4.06
N TYR A 258 -18.76 9.68 4.47
CA TYR A 258 -18.97 8.24 4.50
C TYR A 258 -19.29 7.69 3.10
N LEU A 259 -18.44 6.79 2.61
CA LEU A 259 -18.63 6.11 1.32
C LEU A 259 -19.06 4.66 1.53
N GLU A 260 -20.11 4.24 0.84
CA GLU A 260 -20.57 2.85 0.84
C GLU A 260 -19.52 1.96 0.16
N VAL A 261 -19.17 0.88 0.83
CA VAL A 261 -18.34 -0.18 0.26
C VAL A 261 -19.23 -1.06 -0.62
N GLN A 262 -18.80 -1.22 -1.86
CA GLN A 262 -19.39 -2.10 -2.85
C GLN A 262 -18.49 -3.32 -3.05
N LYS A 263 -19.02 -4.33 -3.75
CA LYS A 263 -18.30 -5.55 -4.09
C LYS A 263 -18.49 -5.87 -5.57
N ASP A 264 -17.40 -6.20 -6.23
CA ASP A 264 -17.40 -6.81 -7.57
C ASP A 264 -16.51 -8.07 -7.56
N ASP A 265 -16.24 -8.62 -8.74
CA ASP A 265 -15.43 -9.83 -8.92
C ASP A 265 -13.96 -9.66 -8.48
N LYS A 266 -13.47 -8.43 -8.37
CA LYS A 266 -12.10 -8.12 -7.92
C LYS A 266 -12.01 -7.89 -6.42
N GLY A 267 -13.13 -7.66 -5.75
CA GLY A 267 -13.20 -7.54 -4.31
C GLY A 267 -14.05 -6.36 -3.86
N TYR A 268 -13.76 -5.87 -2.66
CA TYR A 268 -14.48 -4.77 -2.05
C TYR A 268 -13.85 -3.43 -2.43
N TYR A 269 -14.67 -2.43 -2.76
CA TYR A 269 -14.19 -1.13 -3.21
C TYR A 269 -15.10 0.01 -2.76
N ILE A 270 -14.55 1.22 -2.79
CA ILE A 270 -15.32 2.47 -2.74
C ILE A 270 -15.17 3.21 -4.06
N VAL A 271 -16.20 3.95 -4.46
CA VAL A 271 -16.12 4.84 -5.63
C VAL A 271 -15.52 6.17 -5.20
N SER A 272 -14.25 6.39 -5.52
CA SER A 272 -13.48 7.55 -5.09
C SER A 272 -12.31 7.86 -6.04
N SER A 273 -11.48 8.83 -5.69
CA SER A 273 -10.22 9.13 -6.37
C SER A 273 -9.08 9.27 -5.38
N ARG A 274 -7.84 9.20 -5.87
CA ARG A 274 -6.67 9.46 -5.04
C ARG A 274 -6.70 10.86 -4.42
N GLN A 275 -7.19 11.86 -5.15
CA GLN A 275 -7.30 13.24 -4.65
C GLN A 275 -8.36 13.39 -3.55
N GLU A 276 -9.44 12.60 -3.61
CA GLU A 276 -10.48 12.60 -2.58
C GLU A 276 -10.02 11.89 -1.31
N LEU A 277 -9.25 10.80 -1.43
CA LEU A 277 -8.77 10.03 -0.29
C LEU A 277 -7.50 10.60 0.34
N PHE A 278 -6.71 11.34 -0.44
CA PHE A 278 -5.46 11.97 -0.03
C PHE A 278 -5.39 13.40 -0.58
N PRO A 279 -6.14 14.36 0.00
CA PRO A 279 -6.14 15.75 -0.45
C PRO A 279 -4.74 16.38 -0.35
N LYS A 280 -4.40 17.24 -1.33
CA LYS A 280 -3.06 17.84 -1.51
C LYS A 280 -2.73 18.86 -0.42
N ASN A 281 -2.32 18.38 0.76
CA ASN A 281 -1.76 19.24 1.80
C ASN A 281 -0.28 18.95 2.08
N ASN A 282 0.29 17.83 1.60
CA ASN A 282 1.65 17.41 1.95
C ASN A 282 2.51 16.98 0.75
N ASN A 283 3.82 17.20 0.85
CA ASN A 283 4.86 16.76 -0.08
C ASN A 283 4.69 15.29 -0.52
N THR A 284 4.98 15.00 -1.79
CA THR A 284 4.82 13.68 -2.43
C THR A 284 5.36 12.51 -1.59
N GLY A 285 6.50 12.67 -0.91
CA GLY A 285 7.09 11.65 -0.03
C GLY A 285 6.27 11.32 1.23
N ALA A 286 5.61 12.31 1.84
CA ALA A 286 4.74 12.08 3.01
C ALA A 286 3.44 11.35 2.63
N MET A 287 2.94 11.58 1.42
CA MET A 287 1.79 10.85 0.87
C MET A 287 2.13 9.40 0.54
N VAL A 288 3.31 9.16 -0.07
CA VAL A 288 3.80 7.81 -0.35
C VAL A 288 4.00 7.02 0.95
N GLY A 289 4.57 7.64 1.99
CA GLY A 289 4.69 7.05 3.33
C GLY A 289 3.34 6.79 4.00
N ALA A 290 2.38 7.73 3.93
CA ALA A 290 1.04 7.53 4.48
C ALA A 290 0.26 6.40 3.77
N MET A 291 0.46 6.24 2.46
CA MET A 291 -0.09 5.11 1.70
C MET A 291 0.62 3.78 2.00
N ALA A 292 1.92 3.81 2.31
CA ALA A 292 2.67 2.64 2.76
C ALA A 292 2.14 2.13 4.10
N GLY A 293 1.82 3.08 5.00
CA GLY A 293 1.28 2.93 6.36
C GLY A 293 0.07 2.05 6.58
N GLY A 294 -0.72 1.76 5.54
CA GLY A 294 -1.96 0.99 5.68
C GLY A 294 -3.04 1.64 6.56
N ILE A 295 -2.83 2.85 7.10
CA ILE A 295 -3.78 3.51 8.00
C ILE A 295 -4.88 4.19 7.17
N VAL A 296 -5.94 3.44 6.90
CA VAL A 296 -7.24 4.04 6.58
C VAL A 296 -7.81 4.60 7.88
N GLY A 297 -7.86 5.94 7.97
CA GLY A 297 -8.36 6.66 9.15
C GLY A 297 -7.49 7.84 9.62
N ALA A 298 -6.26 7.98 9.12
CA ALA A 298 -5.44 9.17 9.35
C ALA A 298 -5.92 10.35 8.49
N LEU A 299 -7.18 10.77 8.69
CA LEU A 299 -7.66 12.03 8.16
C LEU A 299 -6.82 13.14 8.79
N ILE A 300 -5.92 13.73 7.99
CA ILE A 300 -5.27 14.99 8.34
C ILE A 300 -6.36 16.07 8.29
N GLY A 301 -7.01 16.32 9.42
CA GLY A 301 -7.60 17.59 9.84
C GLY A 301 -8.49 18.33 8.83
N ALA A 302 -9.08 17.66 7.84
CA ALA A 302 -10.13 18.26 7.03
C ALA A 302 -11.40 18.16 7.84
N ALA A 303 -11.76 19.26 8.51
CA ALA A 303 -13.03 19.39 9.19
C ALA A 303 -14.15 18.98 8.23
N ILE A 304 -14.74 17.80 8.47
CA ILE A 304 -16.04 17.48 7.91
C ILE A 304 -17.00 18.34 8.71
N ASP A 305 -17.15 19.60 8.31
CA ASP A 305 -18.29 20.38 8.75
C ASP A 305 -19.51 19.67 8.17
N SER A 306 -20.17 18.91 9.03
CA SER A 306 -21.38 18.11 8.79
C SER A 306 -22.57 18.92 8.25
N GLY A 307 -22.46 20.26 8.18
CA GLY A 307 -23.39 21.16 7.50
C GLY A 307 -22.91 21.71 6.14
N SER A 308 -21.63 21.56 5.81
CA SER A 308 -21.04 22.12 4.58
C SER A 308 -21.11 21.12 3.43
N LYS A 309 -21.52 21.61 2.26
CA LYS A 309 -21.38 20.89 1.00
C LYS A 309 -19.90 20.84 0.62
N THR A 310 -19.09 19.95 1.18
CA THR A 310 -17.93 19.44 0.43
C THR A 310 -18.43 18.47 -0.62
N GLY A 311 -19.18 19.01 -1.59
CA GLY A 311 -19.56 18.27 -2.78
C GLY A 311 -18.30 17.79 -3.45
N ARG A 312 -18.28 16.51 -3.86
CA ARG A 312 -17.23 15.98 -4.74
C ARG A 312 -16.94 17.02 -5.81
N ASN A 313 -15.67 17.34 -6.01
CA ASN A 313 -15.30 18.26 -7.07
C ASN A 313 -15.78 17.65 -8.40
N ALA A 314 -16.64 18.36 -9.12
CA ALA A 314 -17.28 17.85 -10.34
C ALA A 314 -16.26 17.44 -11.42
N ASN A 315 -15.03 17.94 -11.33
CA ASN A 315 -13.94 17.64 -12.26
C ASN A 315 -13.06 16.46 -11.83
N THR A 316 -13.33 15.81 -10.70
CA THR A 316 -12.56 14.66 -10.23
C THR A 316 -13.03 13.39 -10.94
N THR A 317 -12.11 12.72 -11.65
CA THR A 317 -12.37 11.40 -12.21
C THR A 317 -12.41 10.35 -11.10
N LEU A 318 -13.59 9.78 -10.86
CA LEU A 318 -13.80 8.71 -9.89
C LEU A 318 -13.50 7.35 -10.49
N SER A 319 -13.10 6.42 -9.64
CA SER A 319 -12.79 5.03 -10.01
C SER A 319 -13.08 4.10 -8.84
N HIS A 320 -13.00 2.79 -9.09
CA HIS A 320 -12.98 1.81 -8.01
C HIS A 320 -11.63 1.91 -7.30
N VAL A 321 -11.68 2.25 -6.02
CA VAL A 321 -10.53 2.14 -5.11
C VAL A 321 -10.80 0.94 -4.21
N TYR A 322 -10.03 -0.13 -4.41
CA TYR A 322 -10.24 -1.38 -3.70
C TYR A 322 -9.74 -1.27 -2.26
N ILE A 323 -10.29 -2.12 -1.40
CA ILE A 323 -9.91 -2.23 0.00
C ILE A 323 -9.15 -3.54 0.14
N ASP A 324 -7.92 -3.43 0.61
CA ASP A 324 -7.09 -4.56 0.96
C ASP A 324 -7.78 -5.42 2.03
N SER A 325 -7.99 -6.70 1.73
CA SER A 325 -8.74 -7.61 2.59
C SER A 325 -8.07 -7.89 3.94
N LEU A 326 -6.74 -7.73 4.03
CA LEU A 326 -5.93 -8.06 5.20
C LEU A 326 -5.57 -6.84 6.03
N THR A 327 -5.42 -5.67 5.41
CA THR A 327 -4.96 -4.45 6.06
C THR A 327 -6.01 -3.34 6.10
N GLY A 328 -7.03 -3.42 5.24
CA GLY A 328 -8.02 -2.36 5.05
C GLY A 328 -7.50 -1.17 4.26
N ALA A 329 -6.26 -1.23 3.75
CA ALA A 329 -5.63 -0.17 2.97
C ALA A 329 -6.30 0.06 1.62
N TYR A 330 -6.20 1.28 1.09
CA TYR A 330 -6.68 1.60 -0.26
C TYR A 330 -5.72 1.11 -1.34
N VAL A 331 -6.21 0.26 -2.24
CA VAL A 331 -5.48 -0.27 -3.39
C VAL A 331 -5.94 0.44 -4.65
N PHE A 332 -5.04 1.21 -5.26
CA PHE A 332 -5.31 1.87 -6.53
C PHE A 332 -4.76 1.04 -7.70
N GLU A 333 -5.64 0.70 -8.64
CA GLU A 333 -5.24 0.05 -9.90
C GLU A 333 -4.88 1.06 -11.01
N LYS A 334 -5.32 2.33 -10.86
CA LYS A 334 -5.23 3.36 -11.89
C LYS A 334 -4.35 4.55 -11.52
#